data_AF-A0A960YH07-F1
#
_entry.id   AF-A0A960YH07-F1
#
_cell.length_a   1.000
_cell.length_b   1.000
_cell.length_c   1.000
_cell.angle_alpha   90.00
_cell.angle_beta   90.00
_cell.angle_gamma   90.00
#
_symmetry.space_group_name_H-M   'P 1'
#
loop_
_entity.id
_entity.type
_entity.pdbx_description
1 polymer ?
#
loop_
_entity_poly.entity_id
_entity_poly.type
_entity_poly.pdbx_seq_one_letter_code
_entity_poly.pdbx_strand_id
1 'polypeptide(L)'
;MLKNLKIGARLNLGYLTMIVLTVLLVVYVLFKLNDLNQLINLVSKDRIPKMDRVSIMSDNLNQIARSLRNLLLFQTKKEILEEKELILKTRTKVGEDADYLKTVVKSEKGKQLLGNVLTQREKFISYLDKYMELIIEKEDKEAASKLLFGELRPVQLDLINSLADLYKFQVGLTANSATESEQMVSNSRNILIALTLTFLILAFAISFFTSKSITAPLQEVVNTLNIVENNGDFSVQVKLESKDEVGKVGDALNSLLLIFQNMLKDTETLIRAAIDGKLATRADANRYKGDFRKIVDGVNQTLDAVINPLNVAADYVDNISRGNMPPKITDNYNGDFNVIKENLN
;
A
#
# COMPACT_ATOMS: atom_id res chain seq x y z
N MET A 1 -23.44 9.41 3.88
CA MET A 1 -22.72 9.92 2.69
C MET A 1 -22.39 8.84 1.66
N LEU A 2 -21.79 7.70 2.04
CA LEU A 2 -21.34 6.67 1.08
C LEU A 2 -22.44 6.07 0.18
N LYS A 3 -23.68 5.92 0.68
CA LYS A 3 -24.79 5.32 -0.08
C LYS A 3 -25.09 6.03 -1.41
N ASN A 4 -24.88 7.35 -1.49
CA ASN A 4 -25.25 8.14 -2.68
C ASN A 4 -24.13 8.28 -3.71
N LEU A 5 -22.95 7.72 -3.44
CA LEU A 5 -21.85 7.74 -4.40
C LEU A 5 -22.09 6.69 -5.48
N LYS A 6 -21.66 6.99 -6.71
CA LYS A 6 -21.65 5.99 -7.79
C LYS A 6 -20.89 4.73 -7.38
N ILE A 7 -21.32 3.55 -7.81
CA ILE A 7 -20.66 2.27 -7.48
C ILE A 7 -19.17 2.32 -7.86
N GLY A 8 -18.87 2.79 -9.08
CA GLY A 8 -17.49 2.93 -9.55
C GLY A 8 -16.65 3.88 -8.68
N ALA A 9 -17.25 4.97 -8.18
CA ALA A 9 -16.56 5.90 -7.28
C ALA A 9 -16.26 5.25 -5.92
N ARG A 10 -17.18 4.45 -5.37
CA ARG A 10 -16.98 3.71 -4.11
C ARG A 10 -15.86 2.68 -4.22
N LEU A 11 -15.88 1.88 -5.28
CA LEU A 11 -14.86 0.86 -5.54
C LEU A 11 -13.49 1.51 -5.73
N ASN A 12 -13.40 2.53 -6.58
CA ASN A 12 -12.15 3.25 -6.82
C ASN A 12 -11.61 3.91 -5.56
N LEU A 13 -12.47 4.48 -4.71
CA LEU A 13 -12.03 5.09 -3.45
C LEU A 13 -11.45 4.02 -2.51
N GLY A 14 -12.05 2.83 -2.43
CA GLY A 14 -11.50 1.71 -1.67
C GLY A 14 -10.13 1.25 -2.19
N TYR A 15 -10.02 1.00 -3.50
CA TYR A 15 -8.75 0.58 -4.12
C TYR A 15 -7.66 1.64 -4.03
N LEU A 16 -7.99 2.92 -4.31
CA LEU A 16 -7.04 4.03 -4.22
C LEU A 16 -6.53 4.19 -2.79
N THR A 17 -7.42 4.08 -1.80
CA THR A 17 -7.03 4.13 -0.38
C THR A 17 -6.03 3.01 -0.08
N MET A 18 -6.29 1.78 -0.52
CA MET A 18 -5.36 0.66 -0.33
C MET A 18 -4.01 0.90 -1.02
N ILE A 19 -4.00 1.42 -2.24
CA ILE A 19 -2.76 1.74 -2.97
C ILE A 19 -1.95 2.81 -2.23
N VAL A 20 -2.60 3.91 -1.83
CA VAL A 20 -1.94 5.00 -1.09
C VAL A 20 -1.36 4.48 0.21
N LEU A 21 -2.13 3.69 0.95
CA LEU A 21 -1.68 3.04 2.17
C LEU A 21 -0.43 2.18 1.88
N THR A 22 -0.46 1.28 0.89
CA THR A 22 0.70 0.45 0.53
C THR A 22 1.92 1.28 0.17
N VAL A 23 1.76 2.35 -0.62
CA VAL A 23 2.86 3.25 -0.98
C VAL A 23 3.46 3.90 0.27
N LEU A 24 2.64 4.40 1.20
CA LEU A 24 3.11 5.00 2.45
C LEU A 24 3.91 3.99 3.29
N LEU A 25 3.47 2.73 3.33
CA LEU A 25 4.19 1.66 4.04
C LEU A 25 5.55 1.38 3.40
N VAL A 26 5.61 1.30 2.07
CA VAL A 26 6.88 1.09 1.34
C VAL A 26 7.83 2.27 1.58
N VAL A 27 7.33 3.51 1.47
CA VAL A 27 8.12 4.72 1.72
C VAL A 27 8.68 4.74 3.13
N TYR A 28 7.86 4.41 4.14
CA TYR A 28 8.30 4.31 5.53
C TYR A 28 9.44 3.28 5.70
N VAL A 29 9.30 2.09 5.09
CA VAL A 29 10.34 1.04 5.13
C VAL A 29 11.64 1.52 4.48
N LEU A 30 11.56 2.21 3.34
CA LEU A 30 12.74 2.75 2.66
C LEU A 30 13.48 3.78 3.52
N PHE A 31 12.76 4.68 4.20
CA PHE A 31 13.38 5.62 5.14
C PHE A 31 14.09 4.89 6.28
N LYS A 32 13.49 3.85 6.87
CA LYS A 32 14.12 3.10 7.97
C LYS A 32 15.32 2.26 7.54
N LEU A 33 15.29 1.70 6.33
CA LEU A 33 16.47 1.05 5.76
C LEU A 33 17.60 2.04 5.51
N ASN A 34 17.29 3.27 5.12
CA ASN A 34 18.29 4.32 4.97
C ASN A 34 18.92 4.72 6.32
N ASP A 35 18.12 4.90 7.38
CA ASP A 35 18.63 5.17 8.73
C ASP A 35 19.60 4.05 9.18
N LEU A 36 19.24 2.79 8.94
CA LEU A 36 20.09 1.64 9.26
C LEU A 36 21.38 1.62 8.44
N ASN A 37 21.27 1.91 7.14
CA ASN A 37 22.43 1.97 6.26
C ASN A 37 23.40 3.10 6.69
N GLN A 38 22.90 4.25 7.15
CA GLN A 38 23.75 5.33 7.67
C GLN A 38 24.54 4.88 8.90
N LEU A 39 23.88 4.16 9.82
CA LEU A 39 24.52 3.66 11.03
C LEU A 39 25.57 2.57 10.74
N ILE A 40 25.27 1.67 9.81
CA ILE A 40 26.23 0.66 9.31
C ILE A 40 27.44 1.35 8.66
N ASN A 41 27.21 2.36 7.82
CA ASN A 41 28.29 3.12 7.21
C ASN A 41 29.13 3.87 8.25
N LEU A 42 28.52 4.42 9.31
CA LEU A 42 29.25 5.04 10.41
C LEU A 42 30.17 4.03 11.12
N VAL A 43 29.69 2.81 11.39
CA VAL A 43 30.54 1.79 12.03
C VAL A 43 31.64 1.32 11.06
N SER A 44 31.26 0.93 9.85
CA SER A 44 32.16 0.28 8.88
C SER A 44 33.17 1.24 8.24
N LYS A 45 32.77 2.46 7.90
CA LYS A 45 33.60 3.42 7.15
C LYS A 45 34.24 4.49 8.02
N ASP A 46 33.82 4.65 9.27
CA ASP A 46 34.35 5.68 10.16
C ASP A 46 34.98 5.09 11.43
N ARG A 47 34.28 4.24 12.18
CA ARG A 47 34.78 3.76 13.49
C ARG A 47 35.78 2.63 13.40
N ILE A 48 35.50 1.59 12.61
CA ILE A 48 36.40 0.45 12.42
C ILE A 48 37.76 0.92 11.88
N PRO A 49 37.86 1.77 10.84
CA PRO A 49 39.15 2.26 10.36
C PRO A 49 39.94 3.05 11.42
N LYS A 50 39.29 3.83 12.28
CA LYS A 50 39.97 4.53 13.38
C LYS A 50 40.53 3.55 14.41
N MET A 51 39.74 2.55 14.79
CA MET A 51 40.18 1.51 15.73
C MET A 51 41.36 0.72 15.17
N ASP A 52 41.31 0.35 13.90
CA ASP A 52 42.38 -0.35 13.18
C ASP A 52 43.68 0.47 13.20
N ARG A 53 43.61 1.77 12.85
CA ARG A 53 44.78 2.67 12.87
C ARG A 53 45.38 2.82 14.26
N VAL A 54 44.55 2.97 15.29
CA VAL A 54 45.02 3.03 16.68
C VAL A 54 45.70 1.71 17.10
N SER A 55 45.16 0.56 16.68
CA SER A 55 45.76 -0.75 16.93
C SER A 55 47.11 -0.89 16.23
N ILE A 56 47.18 -0.57 14.94
CA ILE A 56 48.42 -0.62 14.14
C ILE A 56 49.50 0.30 14.72
N MET A 57 49.12 1.50 15.18
CA MET A 57 50.04 2.40 15.87
C MET A 57 50.63 1.76 17.14
N SER A 58 49.79 1.11 17.96
CA SER A 58 50.24 0.39 19.15
C SER A 58 51.21 -0.75 18.79
N ASP A 59 50.91 -1.53 17.76
CA ASP A 59 51.77 -2.63 17.29
C ASP A 59 53.11 -2.12 16.76
N ASN A 60 53.10 -1.04 15.97
CA ASN A 60 54.30 -0.39 15.47
C ASN A 60 55.16 0.20 16.61
N LEU A 61 54.55 0.76 17.65
CA LEU A 61 55.29 1.21 18.84
C LEU A 61 55.91 0.05 19.60
N ASN A 62 55.22 -1.08 19.71
CA ASN A 62 55.78 -2.32 20.28
C ASN A 62 56.92 -2.88 19.41
N GLN A 63 56.82 -2.77 18.08
CA GLN A 63 57.92 -3.11 17.18
C GLN A 63 59.15 -2.23 17.44
N ILE A 64 58.97 -0.90 17.52
CA ILE A 64 60.06 0.02 17.89
C ILE A 64 60.64 -0.40 19.25
N ALA A 65 59.81 -0.72 20.25
CA ALA A 65 60.27 -1.20 21.57
C ALA A 65 61.23 -2.40 21.48
N ARG A 66 60.93 -3.35 20.59
CA ARG A 66 61.75 -4.55 20.37
C ARG A 66 63.05 -4.18 19.66
N SER A 67 62.96 -3.37 18.61
CA SER A 67 64.12 -2.87 17.87
C SER A 67 65.11 -2.11 18.74
N LEU A 68 64.61 -1.28 19.67
CA LEU A 68 65.47 -0.57 20.62
C LEU A 68 66.29 -1.56 21.47
N ARG A 69 65.68 -2.65 21.94
CA ARG A 69 66.40 -3.68 22.71
C ARG A 69 67.40 -4.43 21.84
N ASN A 70 67.03 -4.76 20.60
CA ASN A 70 67.94 -5.42 19.65
C ASN A 70 69.21 -4.59 19.40
N LEU A 71 69.09 -3.26 19.30
CA LEU A 71 70.23 -2.36 19.15
C LEU A 71 71.27 -2.47 20.28
N LEU A 72 70.86 -2.78 21.51
CA LEU A 72 71.81 -3.03 22.61
C LEU A 72 72.55 -4.36 22.42
N LEU A 73 71.88 -5.36 21.84
CA LEU A 73 72.38 -6.73 21.68
C LEU A 73 73.26 -6.91 20.45
N PHE A 74 73.00 -6.18 19.36
CA PHE A 74 73.78 -6.30 18.13
C PHE A 74 75.23 -5.90 18.32
N GLN A 75 76.13 -6.64 17.69
CA GLN A 75 77.58 -6.45 17.85
C GLN A 75 78.20 -5.75 16.64
N THR A 76 77.57 -5.84 15.46
CA THR A 76 78.12 -5.24 14.25
C THR A 76 77.44 -3.91 13.91
N LYS A 77 78.23 -2.97 13.38
CA LYS A 77 77.73 -1.67 12.91
C LYS A 77 76.69 -1.82 11.79
N LYS A 78 76.81 -2.87 10.96
CA LYS A 78 75.86 -3.18 9.90
C LYS A 78 74.47 -3.50 10.46
N GLU A 79 74.37 -4.43 11.42
CA GLU A 79 73.11 -4.79 12.06
C GLU A 79 72.45 -3.59 12.75
N ILE A 80 73.25 -2.76 13.42
CA ILE A 80 72.78 -1.53 14.09
C ILE A 80 72.17 -0.55 13.07
N LEU A 81 72.81 -0.35 11.92
CA LEU A 81 72.31 0.54 10.87
C LEU A 81 71.06 -0.02 10.18
N GLU A 82 71.00 -1.32 9.93
CA GLU A 82 69.80 -1.97 9.37
C GLU A 82 68.59 -1.85 10.31
N GLU A 83 68.81 -2.06 11.61
CA GLU A 83 67.76 -1.92 12.63
C GLU A 83 67.33 -0.45 12.82
N LYS A 84 68.27 0.51 12.71
CA LYS A 84 67.96 1.95 12.68
C LYS A 84 66.97 2.26 11.56
N GLU A 85 67.22 1.78 10.35
CA GLU A 85 66.33 2.01 9.22
C GLU A 85 64.94 1.42 9.46
N LEU A 86 64.85 0.24 10.09
CA LEU A 86 63.57 -0.35 10.50
C LEU A 86 62.82 0.55 11.50
N ILE A 87 63.52 1.10 12.50
CA ILE A 87 62.94 2.02 13.48
C ILE A 87 62.41 3.28 12.79
N LEU A 88 63.21 3.90 11.92
CA LEU A 88 62.83 5.12 11.21
C LEU A 88 61.62 4.88 10.32
N LYS A 89 61.63 3.80 9.53
CA LYS A 89 60.49 3.40 8.69
C LYS A 89 59.22 3.17 9.51
N THR A 90 59.34 2.49 10.65
CA THR A 90 58.20 2.20 11.54
C THR A 90 57.68 3.48 12.21
N ARG A 91 58.57 4.37 12.64
CA ARG A 91 58.24 5.70 13.18
C ARG A 91 57.48 6.55 12.16
N THR A 92 57.88 6.52 10.88
CA THR A 92 57.18 7.22 9.80
C THR A 92 55.74 6.72 9.67
N LYS A 93 55.51 5.41 9.64
CA LYS A 93 54.15 4.83 9.62
C LYS A 93 53.29 5.29 10.79
N VAL A 94 53.85 5.30 12.01
CA VAL A 94 53.13 5.84 13.19
C VAL A 94 52.78 7.32 13.01
N GLY A 95 53.62 8.10 12.31
CA GLY A 95 53.31 9.48 11.95
C GLY A 95 52.16 9.58 10.95
N GLU A 96 52.20 8.79 9.88
CA GLU A 96 51.15 8.73 8.86
C GLU A 96 49.79 8.37 9.48
N ASP A 97 49.76 7.37 10.36
CA ASP A 97 48.53 6.97 11.08
C ASP A 97 48.04 8.09 12.02
N ALA A 98 48.95 8.79 12.71
CA ALA A 98 48.59 9.91 13.57
C ALA A 98 48.00 11.08 12.77
N ASP A 99 48.58 11.39 11.61
CA ASP A 99 48.08 12.45 10.72
C ASP A 99 46.74 12.07 10.10
N TYR A 100 46.55 10.81 9.69
CA TYR A 100 45.24 10.31 9.30
C TYR A 100 44.21 10.51 10.40
N LEU A 101 44.51 10.10 11.64
CA LEU A 101 43.59 10.24 12.78
C LEU A 101 43.20 11.70 13.06
N LYS A 102 44.12 12.67 12.89
CA LYS A 102 43.80 14.10 13.00
C LYS A 102 42.69 14.54 12.04
N THR A 103 42.63 13.95 10.84
CA THR A 103 41.62 14.33 9.83
C THR A 103 40.25 13.71 10.08
N VAL A 104 40.19 12.52 10.67
CA VAL A 104 38.95 11.75 10.81
C VAL A 104 38.34 11.80 12.21
N VAL A 105 39.12 12.12 13.26
CA VAL A 105 38.60 12.24 14.63
C VAL A 105 37.93 13.60 14.82
N LYS A 106 36.60 13.62 14.84
CA LYS A 106 35.80 14.85 14.90
C LYS A 106 35.15 15.14 16.25
N SER A 107 34.91 14.12 17.09
CA SER A 107 34.23 14.31 18.38
C SER A 107 35.13 15.04 19.38
N GLU A 108 34.57 15.90 20.22
CA GLU A 108 35.34 16.69 21.19
C GLU A 108 36.17 15.81 22.14
N LYS A 109 35.57 14.75 22.70
CA LYS A 109 36.31 13.80 23.54
C LYS A 109 37.38 13.04 22.75
N GLY A 110 37.11 12.71 21.49
CA GLY A 110 38.08 12.05 20.62
C GLY A 110 39.29 12.94 20.32
N LYS A 111 39.07 14.23 20.03
CA LYS A 111 40.13 15.22 19.83
C LYS A 111 40.99 15.39 21.08
N GLN A 112 40.36 15.43 22.27
CA GLN A 112 41.07 15.51 23.54
C GLN A 112 42.01 14.30 23.73
N LEU A 113 41.49 13.08 23.54
CA LEU A 113 42.28 11.86 23.66
C LEU A 113 43.40 11.78 22.62
N LEU A 114 43.12 12.17 21.37
CA LEU A 114 44.14 12.25 20.32
C LEU A 114 45.21 13.29 20.64
N GLY A 115 44.83 14.45 21.21
CA GLY A 115 45.79 15.47 21.66
C GLY A 115 46.78 14.92 22.69
N ASN A 116 46.31 14.09 23.62
CA ASN A 116 47.17 13.39 24.58
C ASN A 116 48.13 12.42 23.88
N VAL A 117 47.63 11.62 22.92
CA VAL A 117 48.46 10.73 22.09
C VAL A 117 49.57 11.51 21.38
N LEU A 118 49.23 12.63 20.74
CA LEU A 118 50.18 13.47 20.01
C LEU A 118 51.25 14.06 20.95
N THR A 119 50.84 14.54 22.12
CA THR A 119 51.76 15.09 23.14
C THR A 119 52.74 14.02 23.64
N GLN A 120 52.25 12.81 23.93
CA GLN A 120 53.12 11.71 24.38
C GLN A 120 54.02 11.21 23.25
N ARG A 121 53.56 11.26 22.00
CA ARG A 121 54.35 10.90 20.82
C ARG A 121 55.53 11.84 20.62
N GLU A 122 55.36 13.14 20.80
CA GLU A 122 56.45 14.11 20.70
C GLU A 122 57.53 13.86 21.76
N LYS A 123 57.12 13.58 23.00
CA LYS A 123 58.06 13.18 24.07
C LYS A 123 58.79 11.90 23.73
N PHE A 124 58.07 10.87 23.28
CA PHE A 124 58.66 9.60 22.88
C PHE A 124 59.71 9.78 21.77
N ILE A 125 59.38 10.58 20.75
CA ILE A 125 60.29 10.93 19.67
C ILE A 125 61.56 11.60 20.19
N SER A 126 61.45 12.58 21.10
CA SER A 126 62.62 13.26 21.64
C SER A 126 63.57 12.31 22.37
N TYR A 127 63.04 11.39 23.18
CA TYR A 127 63.85 10.38 23.88
C TYR A 127 64.38 9.29 22.94
N LEU A 128 63.61 8.93 21.91
CA LEU A 128 64.04 7.99 20.88
C LEU A 128 65.24 8.55 20.11
N ASP A 129 65.21 9.82 19.71
CA ASP A 129 66.32 10.47 19.00
C ASP A 129 67.59 10.51 19.87
N LYS A 130 67.46 10.89 21.15
CA LYS A 130 68.57 10.84 22.13
C LYS A 130 69.15 9.43 22.30
N TYR A 131 68.29 8.42 22.33
CA TYR A 131 68.70 7.02 22.45
C TYR A 131 69.50 6.57 21.22
N MET A 132 69.03 6.92 20.03
CA MET A 132 69.71 6.60 18.77
C MET A 132 71.06 7.30 18.66
N GLU A 133 71.18 8.56 19.11
CA GLU A 133 72.45 9.28 19.19
C GLU A 133 73.46 8.56 20.10
N LEU A 134 73.03 8.09 21.28
CA LEU A 134 73.91 7.35 22.21
C LEU A 134 74.45 6.06 21.62
N ILE A 135 73.62 5.26 20.95
CA ILE A 135 74.05 3.98 20.37
C ILE A 135 74.90 4.16 19.11
N ILE A 136 74.50 5.08 18.21
CA ILE A 136 75.05 5.11 16.85
C ILE A 136 76.22 6.09 16.72
N GLU A 137 76.14 7.24 17.37
CA GLU A 137 77.15 8.29 17.23
C GLU A 137 78.18 8.22 18.35
N LYS A 138 77.73 7.97 19.58
CA LYS A 138 78.59 7.91 20.77
C LYS A 138 79.07 6.51 21.11
N GLU A 139 78.45 5.47 20.53
CA GLU A 139 78.71 4.05 20.80
C GLU A 139 78.66 3.70 22.31
N ASP A 140 77.89 4.46 23.09
CA ASP A 140 77.75 4.33 24.54
C ASP A 140 76.50 3.53 24.91
N LYS A 141 76.64 2.21 24.88
CA LYS A 141 75.56 1.27 25.21
C LYS A 141 75.13 1.32 26.68
N GLU A 142 76.02 1.71 27.59
CA GLU A 142 75.69 1.79 29.01
C GLU A 142 74.76 2.97 29.29
N ALA A 143 75.11 4.16 28.77
CA ALA A 143 74.23 5.32 28.82
C ALA A 143 72.91 5.09 28.06
N ALA A 144 72.96 4.44 26.90
CA ALA A 144 71.76 4.08 26.14
C ALA A 144 70.84 3.14 26.92
N SER A 145 71.40 2.11 27.57
CA SER A 145 70.65 1.18 28.43
C SER A 145 69.99 1.91 29.59
N LYS A 146 70.73 2.79 30.28
CA LYS A 146 70.18 3.60 31.37
C LYS A 146 69.01 4.48 30.88
N LEU A 147 69.15 5.14 29.74
CA LEU A 147 68.10 5.95 29.15
C LEU A 147 66.88 5.12 28.71
N LEU A 148 67.11 3.94 28.15
CA LEU A 148 66.04 3.03 27.71
C LEU A 148 65.15 2.63 28.87
N PHE A 149 65.76 2.14 29.95
CA PHE A 149 65.02 1.62 31.10
C PHE A 149 64.57 2.70 32.08
N GLY A 150 65.23 3.86 32.10
CA GLY A 150 64.91 5.02 32.94
C GLY A 150 63.76 5.85 32.39
N GLU A 151 63.97 6.54 31.28
CA GLU A 151 63.06 7.58 30.77
C GLU A 151 62.29 7.14 29.52
N LEU A 152 62.94 6.47 28.58
CA LEU A 152 62.34 6.15 27.28
C LEU A 152 61.21 5.12 27.41
N ARG A 153 61.41 4.05 28.20
CA ARG A 153 60.39 3.02 28.41
C ARG A 153 59.13 3.56 29.11
N PRO A 154 59.22 4.35 30.21
CA PRO A 154 58.02 4.97 30.79
C PRO A 154 57.27 5.88 29.80
N VAL A 155 57.98 6.73 29.04
CA VAL A 155 57.35 7.60 28.04
C VAL A 155 56.67 6.78 26.92
N GLN A 156 57.27 5.66 26.52
CA GLN A 156 56.64 4.72 25.60
C GLN A 156 55.35 4.11 26.16
N LEU A 157 55.36 3.68 27.42
CA LEU A 157 54.18 3.12 28.08
C LEU A 157 53.05 4.16 28.19
N ASP A 158 53.38 5.41 28.52
CA ASP A 158 52.41 6.51 28.56
C ASP A 158 51.76 6.74 27.19
N LEU A 159 52.55 6.67 26.10
CA LEU A 159 52.02 6.74 24.75
C LEU A 159 51.10 5.57 24.42
N ILE A 160 51.50 4.33 24.73
CA ILE A 160 50.67 3.14 24.51
C ILE A 160 49.36 3.21 25.32
N ASN A 161 49.42 3.66 26.58
CA ASN A 161 48.25 3.84 27.42
C ASN A 161 47.30 4.90 26.84
N SER A 162 47.84 6.02 26.32
CA SER A 162 47.02 7.05 25.67
C SER A 162 46.32 6.54 24.39
N LEU A 163 46.98 5.66 23.62
CA LEU A 163 46.36 4.97 22.49
C LEU A 163 45.28 3.98 22.96
N ALA A 164 45.51 3.25 24.05
CA ALA A 164 44.52 2.35 24.64
C ALA A 164 43.26 3.10 25.11
N ASP A 165 43.40 4.29 25.69
CA ASP A 165 42.27 5.14 26.07
C ASP A 165 41.46 5.59 24.85
N LEU A 166 42.15 6.01 23.77
CA LEU A 166 41.50 6.37 22.51
C LEU A 166 40.81 5.17 21.85
N TYR A 167 41.44 4.00 21.86
CA TYR A 167 40.87 2.75 21.36
C TYR A 167 39.60 2.38 22.13
N LYS A 168 39.66 2.39 23.46
CA LYS A 168 38.53 2.08 24.34
C LYS A 168 37.37 3.05 24.13
N PHE A 169 37.66 4.33 23.91
CA PHE A 169 36.64 5.30 23.55
C PHE A 169 35.94 4.96 22.22
N GLN A 170 36.70 4.60 21.18
CA GLN A 170 36.13 4.18 19.89
C GLN A 170 35.33 2.87 19.99
N VAL A 171 35.78 1.91 20.80
CA VAL A 171 35.02 0.69 21.11
C VAL A 171 33.69 1.03 21.77
N GLY A 172 33.69 1.94 22.75
CA GLY A 172 32.48 2.40 23.42
C GLY A 172 31.49 3.07 22.48
N LEU A 173 31.97 3.93 21.56
CA LEU A 173 31.13 4.49 20.51
C LEU A 173 30.51 3.37 19.67
N THR A 174 31.32 2.44 19.14
CA THR A 174 30.87 1.31 18.32
C THR A 174 29.81 0.46 19.01
N ALA A 175 30.01 0.12 20.28
CA ALA A 175 29.03 -0.60 21.09
C ALA A 175 27.70 0.18 21.21
N ASN A 176 27.77 1.49 21.48
CA ASN A 176 26.56 2.32 21.55
C ASN A 176 25.76 2.32 20.24
N SER A 177 26.43 2.35 19.08
CA SER A 177 25.70 2.26 17.81
C SER A 177 25.19 0.87 17.48
N ALA A 178 25.79 -0.19 18.00
CA ALA A 178 25.19 -1.53 17.92
C ALA A 178 23.87 -1.55 18.70
N THR A 179 23.86 -1.05 19.94
CA THR A 179 22.64 -0.95 20.75
C THR A 179 21.58 -0.03 20.11
N GLU A 180 22.00 1.10 19.55
CA GLU A 180 21.10 2.00 18.79
C GLU A 180 20.51 1.29 17.57
N SER A 181 21.31 0.49 16.85
CA SER A 181 20.84 -0.32 15.71
C SER A 181 19.78 -1.33 16.16
N GLU A 182 20.02 -2.05 17.26
CA GLU A 182 19.09 -3.04 17.82
C GLU A 182 17.76 -2.39 18.22
N GLN A 183 17.81 -1.25 18.92
CA GLN A 183 16.62 -0.49 19.30
C GLN A 183 15.87 0.01 18.08
N MET A 184 16.57 0.54 17.08
CA MET A 184 15.97 1.02 15.85
C MET A 184 15.28 -0.10 15.07
N VAL A 185 15.89 -1.29 14.98
CA VAL A 185 15.29 -2.48 14.36
C VAL A 185 14.05 -2.93 15.12
N SER A 186 14.13 -3.04 16.46
CA SER A 186 13.00 -3.45 17.30
C SER A 186 11.81 -2.49 17.19
N ASN A 187 12.06 -1.18 17.31
CA ASN A 187 11.05 -0.15 17.18
C ASN A 187 10.43 -0.14 15.77
N SER A 188 11.27 -0.25 14.73
CA SER A 188 10.80 -0.32 13.35
C SER A 188 9.92 -1.54 13.11
N ARG A 189 10.28 -2.69 13.67
CA ARG A 189 9.46 -3.92 13.60
C ARG A 189 8.10 -3.73 14.26
N ASN A 190 8.06 -3.18 15.47
CA ASN A 190 6.80 -2.98 16.20
C ASN A 190 5.87 -2.00 15.47
N ILE A 191 6.43 -0.90 14.94
CA ILE A 191 5.66 0.05 14.12
C ILE A 191 5.16 -0.61 12.83
N LEU A 192 5.99 -1.41 12.15
CA LEU A 192 5.60 -2.11 10.93
C LEU A 192 4.46 -3.10 11.18
N ILE A 193 4.52 -3.86 12.28
CA ILE A 193 3.43 -4.77 12.69
C ILE A 193 2.16 -3.98 12.98
N ALA A 194 2.24 -2.90 13.75
CA ALA A 194 1.08 -2.07 14.09
C ALA A 194 0.44 -1.43 12.84
N LEU A 195 1.24 -0.92 11.91
CA LEU A 195 0.76 -0.39 10.63
C LEU A 195 0.09 -1.49 9.81
N THR A 196 0.71 -2.66 9.70
CA THR A 196 0.16 -3.79 8.94
C THR A 196 -1.20 -4.23 9.50
N LEU A 197 -1.32 -4.35 10.82
CA LEU A 197 -2.59 -4.68 11.47
C LEU A 197 -3.66 -3.61 11.22
N THR A 198 -3.29 -2.34 11.34
CA THR A 198 -4.20 -1.21 11.06
C THR A 198 -4.69 -1.26 9.61
N PHE A 199 -3.81 -1.55 8.66
CA PHE A 199 -4.16 -1.67 7.26
C PHE A 199 -5.10 -2.84 7.01
N LEU A 200 -4.87 -4.00 7.63
CA LEU A 200 -5.77 -5.14 7.52
C LEU A 200 -7.16 -4.83 8.05
N ILE A 201 -7.26 -4.13 9.19
CA ILE A 201 -8.53 -3.70 9.78
C ILE A 201 -9.24 -2.71 8.85
N LEU A 202 -8.53 -1.72 8.31
CA LEU A 202 -9.09 -0.76 7.37
C LEU A 202 -9.53 -1.42 6.06
N ALA A 203 -8.74 -2.34 5.51
CA ALA A 203 -9.06 -3.10 4.32
C ALA A 203 -10.33 -3.93 4.52
N PHE A 204 -10.42 -4.62 5.66
CA PHE A 204 -11.62 -5.38 6.03
C PHE A 204 -12.83 -4.45 6.18
N ALA A 205 -12.70 -3.32 6.88
CA ALA A 205 -13.78 -2.36 7.05
C ALA A 205 -14.27 -1.80 5.71
N ILE A 206 -13.36 -1.35 4.83
CA ILE A 206 -13.69 -0.85 3.50
C ILE A 206 -14.40 -1.94 2.68
N SER A 207 -13.87 -3.17 2.68
CA SER A 207 -14.48 -4.31 1.99
C SER A 207 -15.88 -4.61 2.51
N PHE A 208 -16.04 -4.69 3.84
CA PHE A 208 -17.32 -4.96 4.49
C PHE A 208 -18.36 -3.88 4.19
N PHE A 209 -18.00 -2.60 4.29
CA PHE A 209 -18.92 -1.49 4.02
C PHE A 209 -19.28 -1.36 2.55
N THR A 210 -18.31 -1.51 1.64
CA THR A 210 -18.57 -1.46 0.19
C THR A 210 -19.47 -2.62 -0.23
N SER A 211 -19.16 -3.84 0.19
CA SER A 211 -19.99 -5.04 -0.04
C SER A 211 -21.41 -4.85 0.50
N LYS A 212 -21.58 -4.47 1.77
CA LYS A 212 -22.90 -4.23 2.35
C LYS A 212 -23.68 -3.11 1.64
N SER A 213 -22.99 -2.08 1.16
CA SER A 213 -23.63 -0.96 0.46
C SER A 213 -24.13 -1.28 -0.95
N ILE A 214 -23.67 -2.38 -1.55
CA ILE A 214 -24.03 -2.78 -2.92
C ILE A 214 -24.91 -4.03 -2.88
N THR A 215 -24.45 -5.08 -2.19
CA THR A 215 -25.10 -6.39 -2.19
C THR A 215 -26.47 -6.34 -1.50
N ALA A 216 -26.62 -5.62 -0.38
CA ALA A 216 -27.90 -5.61 0.34
C ALA A 216 -29.04 -4.93 -0.46
N PRO A 217 -28.85 -3.73 -1.06
CA PRO A 217 -29.84 -3.14 -1.97
C PRO A 217 -30.18 -4.00 -3.20
N LEU A 218 -29.18 -4.64 -3.82
CA LEU A 218 -29.43 -5.52 -4.95
C LEU A 218 -30.22 -6.76 -4.54
N GLN A 219 -29.99 -7.29 -3.35
CA GLN A 219 -30.78 -8.39 -2.81
C GLN A 219 -32.25 -8.00 -2.62
N GLU A 220 -32.55 -6.76 -2.24
CA GLU A 220 -33.93 -6.27 -2.14
C GLU A 220 -34.65 -6.24 -3.50
N VAL A 221 -33.94 -5.81 -4.56
CA VAL A 221 -34.45 -5.85 -5.94
C VAL A 221 -34.73 -7.30 -6.35
N VAL A 222 -33.79 -8.21 -6.13
CA VAL A 222 -33.95 -9.65 -6.44
C VAL A 222 -35.12 -10.25 -5.66
N ASN A 223 -35.24 -9.95 -4.37
CA ASN A 223 -36.34 -10.46 -3.55
C ASN A 223 -37.71 -9.95 -4.06
N THR A 224 -37.78 -8.69 -4.50
CA THR A 224 -39.01 -8.12 -5.07
C THR A 224 -39.38 -8.80 -6.38
N LEU A 225 -38.41 -9.05 -7.26
CA LEU A 225 -38.63 -9.81 -8.49
C LEU A 225 -39.11 -11.23 -8.20
N ASN A 226 -38.55 -11.91 -7.19
CA ASN A 226 -39.00 -13.24 -6.79
C ASN A 226 -40.47 -13.23 -6.31
N ILE A 227 -40.94 -12.15 -5.67
CA ILE A 227 -42.36 -12.03 -5.28
C ILE A 227 -43.24 -11.92 -6.53
N VAL A 228 -42.84 -11.08 -7.49
CA VAL A 228 -43.55 -10.90 -8.76
C VAL A 228 -43.61 -12.22 -9.54
N GLU A 229 -42.49 -12.94 -9.63
CA GLU A 229 -42.39 -14.21 -10.35
C GLU A 229 -43.27 -15.31 -9.73
N ASN A 230 -43.18 -15.49 -8.40
CA ASN A 230 -43.88 -16.60 -7.73
C ASN A 230 -45.37 -16.34 -7.52
N ASN A 231 -45.75 -15.10 -7.26
CA ASN A 231 -47.12 -14.76 -6.86
C ASN A 231 -47.90 -13.99 -7.93
N GLY A 232 -47.23 -13.51 -8.99
CA GLY A 232 -47.85 -12.61 -9.96
C GLY A 232 -48.27 -11.26 -9.36
N ASP A 233 -47.75 -10.91 -8.18
CA ASP A 233 -48.12 -9.68 -7.48
C ASP A 233 -47.29 -8.50 -7.99
N PHE A 234 -47.85 -7.74 -8.93
CA PHE A 234 -47.22 -6.54 -9.46
C PHE A 234 -47.41 -5.31 -8.55
N SER A 235 -48.17 -5.40 -7.44
CA SER A 235 -48.44 -4.27 -6.54
C SER A 235 -47.26 -3.87 -5.66
N VAL A 236 -46.27 -4.75 -5.54
CA VAL A 236 -45.05 -4.55 -4.75
C VAL A 236 -44.18 -3.41 -5.28
N GLN A 237 -43.38 -2.82 -4.38
CA GLN A 237 -42.45 -1.76 -4.73
C GLN A 237 -41.11 -1.98 -4.02
N VAL A 238 -40.03 -1.78 -4.77
CA VAL A 238 -38.67 -1.71 -4.27
C VAL A 238 -38.47 -0.38 -3.54
N LYS A 239 -38.06 -0.37 -2.27
CA LYS A 239 -37.89 0.85 -1.48
C LYS A 239 -36.41 1.12 -1.21
N LEU A 240 -35.71 1.54 -2.26
CA LEU A 240 -34.31 1.95 -2.13
C LEU A 240 -34.20 3.43 -1.80
N GLU A 241 -33.50 3.76 -0.72
CA GLU A 241 -33.15 5.14 -0.34
C GLU A 241 -31.98 5.71 -1.15
N SER A 242 -31.34 4.88 -1.99
CA SER A 242 -30.11 5.25 -2.68
C SER A 242 -30.37 6.08 -3.94
N LYS A 243 -29.48 7.04 -4.23
CA LYS A 243 -29.51 7.86 -5.47
C LYS A 243 -28.47 7.43 -6.51
N ASP A 244 -27.77 6.33 -6.24
CA ASP A 244 -26.73 5.76 -7.09
C ASP A 244 -27.32 4.93 -8.24
N GLU A 245 -26.46 4.18 -8.95
CA GLU A 245 -26.89 3.25 -9.99
C GLU A 245 -27.85 2.16 -9.49
N VAL A 246 -27.73 1.71 -8.23
CA VAL A 246 -28.62 0.68 -7.66
C VAL A 246 -30.01 1.27 -7.40
N GLY A 247 -30.08 2.48 -6.86
CA GLY A 247 -31.33 3.23 -6.71
C GLY A 247 -32.05 3.41 -8.04
N LYS A 248 -31.31 3.79 -9.09
CA LYS A 248 -31.87 3.92 -10.44
C LYS A 248 -32.43 2.60 -11.00
N VAL A 249 -31.82 1.46 -10.66
CA VAL A 249 -32.36 0.14 -11.03
C VAL A 249 -33.69 -0.12 -10.29
N GLY A 250 -33.76 0.21 -9.01
CA GLY A 250 -35.02 0.12 -8.23
C GLY A 250 -36.12 1.02 -8.80
N ASP A 251 -35.80 2.28 -9.12
CA ASP A 251 -36.76 3.22 -9.72
C ASP A 251 -37.26 2.75 -11.09
N ALA A 252 -36.37 2.20 -11.92
CA ALA A 252 -36.73 1.63 -13.21
C ALA A 252 -37.64 0.40 -13.05
N LEU A 253 -37.36 -0.48 -12.08
CA LEU A 253 -38.22 -1.63 -11.79
C LEU A 253 -39.60 -1.18 -11.27
N ASN A 254 -39.67 -0.22 -10.35
CA ASN A 254 -40.94 0.32 -9.87
C ASN A 254 -41.77 0.93 -11.01
N SER A 255 -41.12 1.64 -11.93
CA SER A 255 -41.78 2.20 -13.12
C SER A 255 -42.36 1.10 -14.02
N LEU A 256 -41.62 -0.01 -14.19
CA LEU A 256 -42.08 -1.17 -14.95
C LEU A 256 -43.27 -1.86 -14.27
N LEU A 257 -43.22 -2.09 -12.96
CA LEU A 257 -44.32 -2.68 -12.18
C LEU A 257 -45.58 -1.82 -12.27
N LEU A 258 -45.44 -0.49 -12.21
CA LEU A 258 -46.56 0.43 -12.36
C LEU A 258 -47.22 0.34 -13.75
N ILE A 259 -46.44 0.14 -14.82
CA ILE A 259 -46.99 -0.07 -16.16
C ILE A 259 -47.84 -1.36 -16.19
N PHE A 260 -47.33 -2.46 -15.63
CA PHE A 260 -48.08 -3.71 -15.55
C PHE A 260 -49.36 -3.58 -14.71
N GLN A 261 -49.30 -2.92 -13.54
CA GLN A 261 -50.50 -2.65 -12.73
C GLN A 261 -51.57 -1.88 -13.51
N ASN A 262 -51.16 -0.84 -14.25
CA ASN A 262 -52.09 -0.06 -15.06
C ASN A 262 -52.71 -0.91 -16.18
N MET A 263 -51.92 -1.75 -16.86
CA MET A 263 -52.44 -2.65 -17.90
C MET A 263 -53.41 -3.69 -17.34
N LEU A 264 -53.13 -4.24 -16.15
CA LEU A 264 -54.05 -5.15 -15.46
C LEU A 264 -55.36 -4.47 -15.13
N LYS A 265 -55.33 -3.23 -14.64
CA LYS A 265 -56.53 -2.44 -14.35
C LYS A 265 -57.35 -2.12 -15.62
N ASP A 266 -56.67 -1.76 -16.70
CA ASP A 266 -57.33 -1.49 -17.99
C ASP A 266 -57.98 -2.78 -18.52
N THR A 267 -57.29 -3.92 -18.39
CA THR A 267 -57.83 -5.25 -18.76
C THR A 267 -59.04 -5.63 -17.91
N GLU A 268 -58.99 -5.41 -16.59
CA GLU A 268 -60.12 -5.66 -15.69
C GLU A 268 -61.33 -4.78 -16.05
N THR A 269 -61.09 -3.52 -16.41
CA THR A 269 -62.15 -2.60 -16.87
C THR A 269 -62.81 -3.11 -18.14
N LEU A 270 -62.02 -3.60 -19.11
CA LEU A 270 -62.53 -4.21 -20.33
C LEU A 270 -63.33 -5.48 -20.07
N ILE A 271 -62.84 -6.37 -19.19
CA ILE A 271 -63.54 -7.61 -18.80
C ILE A 271 -64.90 -7.26 -18.19
N ARG A 272 -64.95 -6.32 -17.23
CA ARG A 272 -66.20 -5.90 -16.61
C ARG A 272 -67.16 -5.28 -17.62
N ALA A 273 -66.66 -4.41 -18.50
CA ALA A 273 -67.48 -3.82 -19.56
C ALA A 273 -68.05 -4.87 -20.51
N ALA A 274 -67.27 -5.90 -20.86
CA ALA A 274 -67.74 -7.00 -21.69
C ALA A 274 -68.84 -7.81 -20.99
N ILE A 275 -68.66 -8.14 -19.70
CA ILE A 275 -69.68 -8.86 -18.90
C ILE A 275 -70.96 -8.02 -18.76
N ASP A 276 -70.83 -6.71 -18.57
CA ASP A 276 -71.96 -5.76 -18.50
C ASP A 276 -72.65 -5.51 -19.86
N GLY A 277 -72.16 -6.09 -20.96
CA GLY A 277 -72.68 -5.85 -22.32
C GLY A 277 -72.30 -4.48 -22.90
N LYS A 278 -71.40 -3.73 -22.26
CA LYS A 278 -70.88 -2.43 -22.73
C LYS A 278 -69.75 -2.62 -23.75
N LEU A 279 -70.08 -3.29 -24.85
CA LEU A 279 -69.12 -3.77 -25.83
C LEU A 279 -68.33 -2.66 -26.54
N ALA A 280 -68.81 -1.42 -26.58
CA ALA A 280 -68.07 -0.30 -27.17
C ALA A 280 -66.83 0.16 -26.37
N THR A 281 -66.64 -0.34 -25.14
CA THR A 281 -65.54 0.09 -24.26
C THR A 281 -64.18 -0.37 -24.79
N ARG A 282 -63.20 0.54 -24.85
CA ARG A 282 -61.82 0.27 -25.28
C ARG A 282 -60.82 0.83 -24.27
N ALA A 283 -59.67 0.18 -24.15
CA ALA A 283 -58.57 0.70 -23.33
C ALA A 283 -57.79 1.77 -24.13
N ASP A 284 -57.33 2.82 -23.46
CA ASP A 284 -56.58 3.90 -24.12
C ASP A 284 -55.13 3.50 -24.37
N ALA A 285 -54.84 3.05 -25.59
CA ALA A 285 -53.51 2.63 -26.01
C ALA A 285 -52.47 3.77 -26.00
N ASN A 286 -52.90 5.04 -26.05
CA ASN A 286 -51.96 6.17 -26.06
C ASN A 286 -51.25 6.39 -24.72
N ARG A 287 -51.77 5.78 -23.64
CA ARG A 287 -51.12 5.78 -22.32
C ARG A 287 -49.83 4.95 -22.29
N TYR A 288 -49.63 4.09 -23.28
CA TYR A 288 -48.51 3.15 -23.35
C TYR A 288 -47.59 3.44 -24.53
N LYS A 289 -46.35 2.94 -24.45
CA LYS A 289 -45.32 3.13 -25.49
C LYS A 289 -44.72 1.79 -25.89
N GLY A 290 -44.21 1.71 -27.13
CA GLY A 290 -43.51 0.54 -27.64
C GLY A 290 -44.39 -0.72 -27.59
N ASP A 291 -43.82 -1.82 -27.09
CA ASP A 291 -44.52 -3.11 -27.08
C ASP A 291 -45.72 -3.15 -26.12
N PHE A 292 -45.70 -2.39 -25.02
CA PHE A 292 -46.88 -2.25 -24.15
C PHE A 292 -48.09 -1.68 -24.89
N ARG A 293 -47.85 -0.70 -25.79
CA ARG A 293 -48.91 -0.15 -26.63
C ARG A 293 -49.45 -1.19 -27.61
N LYS A 294 -48.56 -1.95 -28.26
CA LYS A 294 -48.97 -3.00 -29.21
C LYS A 294 -49.88 -4.04 -28.55
N ILE A 295 -49.62 -4.37 -27.28
CA ILE A 295 -50.48 -5.28 -26.50
C ILE A 295 -51.89 -4.69 -26.35
N VAL A 296 -52.00 -3.43 -25.91
CA VAL A 296 -53.32 -2.77 -25.72
C VAL A 296 -54.06 -2.59 -27.05
N ASP A 297 -53.37 -2.16 -28.10
CA ASP A 297 -53.93 -2.08 -29.46
C ASP A 297 -54.42 -3.45 -29.94
N GLY A 298 -53.65 -4.51 -29.71
CA GLY A 298 -54.03 -5.88 -30.08
C GLY A 298 -55.26 -6.39 -29.32
N VAL A 299 -55.39 -6.07 -28.03
CA VAL A 299 -56.61 -6.39 -27.24
C VAL A 299 -57.82 -5.66 -27.81
N ASN A 300 -57.70 -4.36 -28.11
CA ASN A 300 -58.78 -3.58 -28.71
C ASN A 300 -59.19 -4.13 -30.09
N GLN A 301 -58.23 -4.47 -30.95
CA GLN A 301 -58.47 -5.09 -32.25
C GLN A 301 -59.17 -6.45 -32.14
N THR A 302 -58.81 -7.24 -31.12
CA THR A 302 -59.48 -8.52 -30.85
C THR A 302 -60.94 -8.31 -30.47
N LEU A 303 -61.23 -7.30 -29.65
CA LEU A 303 -62.60 -6.92 -29.31
C LEU A 303 -63.39 -6.46 -30.56
N ASP A 304 -62.79 -5.60 -31.40
CA ASP A 304 -63.43 -5.12 -32.63
C ASP A 304 -63.78 -6.27 -33.59
N ALA A 305 -62.88 -7.25 -33.73
CA ALA A 305 -63.07 -8.42 -34.59
C ALA A 305 -64.26 -9.29 -34.16
N VAL A 306 -64.61 -9.28 -32.87
CA VAL A 306 -65.76 -10.04 -32.32
C VAL A 306 -67.04 -9.20 -32.31
N ILE A 307 -66.93 -7.90 -32.02
CA ILE A 307 -68.10 -7.03 -31.81
C ILE A 307 -68.71 -6.58 -33.13
N ASN A 308 -67.91 -6.29 -34.16
CA ASN A 308 -68.44 -5.81 -35.44
C ASN A 308 -69.44 -6.80 -36.07
N PRO A 309 -69.14 -8.10 -36.19
CA PRO A 309 -70.11 -9.08 -36.69
C PRO A 309 -71.37 -9.20 -35.82
N LEU A 310 -71.23 -9.11 -34.47
CA LEU A 310 -72.37 -9.17 -33.55
C LEU A 310 -73.32 -7.98 -33.73
N ASN A 311 -72.78 -6.79 -33.94
CA ASN A 311 -73.60 -5.60 -34.24
C ASN A 311 -74.35 -5.77 -35.57
N VAL A 312 -73.68 -6.27 -36.61
CA VAL A 312 -74.34 -6.56 -37.90
C VAL A 312 -75.47 -7.57 -37.71
N ALA A 313 -75.21 -8.67 -36.98
CA ALA A 313 -76.25 -9.66 -36.69
C ALA A 313 -77.43 -9.06 -35.91
N ALA A 314 -77.16 -8.24 -34.89
CA ALA A 314 -78.19 -7.57 -34.10
C ALA A 314 -79.04 -6.61 -34.95
N ASP A 315 -78.40 -5.81 -35.82
CA ASP A 315 -79.09 -4.90 -36.74
C ASP A 315 -80.00 -5.66 -37.71
N TYR A 316 -79.53 -6.79 -38.24
CA TYR A 316 -80.31 -7.65 -39.14
C TYR A 316 -81.52 -8.26 -38.42
N VAL A 317 -81.33 -8.76 -37.20
CA VAL A 317 -82.42 -9.30 -36.38
C VAL A 317 -83.44 -8.21 -36.03
N ASP A 318 -83.02 -6.99 -35.69
CA ASP A 318 -83.93 -5.86 -35.43
C ASP A 318 -84.77 -5.52 -36.69
N ASN A 319 -84.14 -5.43 -37.87
CA ASN A 319 -84.85 -5.20 -39.13
C ASN A 319 -85.91 -6.28 -39.41
N ILE A 320 -85.53 -7.56 -39.28
CA ILE A 320 -86.45 -8.70 -39.47
C ILE A 320 -87.60 -8.62 -38.46
N SER A 321 -87.33 -8.29 -37.19
CA SER A 321 -88.35 -8.18 -36.14
C SER A 321 -89.41 -7.10 -36.42
N ARG A 322 -89.05 -6.08 -37.20
CA ARG A 322 -89.94 -4.99 -37.65
C ARG A 322 -90.64 -5.30 -38.97
N GLY A 323 -90.42 -6.50 -39.54
CA GLY A 323 -90.97 -6.91 -40.84
C GLY A 323 -90.22 -6.36 -42.05
N ASN A 324 -89.07 -5.71 -41.86
CA ASN A 324 -88.22 -5.22 -42.95
C ASN A 324 -87.17 -6.29 -43.28
N MET A 325 -87.25 -6.88 -44.47
CA MET A 325 -86.24 -7.86 -44.89
C MET A 325 -84.95 -7.13 -45.32
N PRO A 326 -83.83 -7.27 -44.59
CA PRO A 326 -82.57 -6.63 -44.97
C PRO A 326 -81.95 -7.31 -46.21
N PRO A 327 -81.10 -6.60 -46.97
CA PRO A 327 -80.40 -7.20 -48.11
C PRO A 327 -79.40 -8.26 -47.65
N LYS A 328 -79.07 -9.22 -48.51
CA LYS A 328 -78.09 -10.27 -48.17
C LYS A 328 -76.75 -9.66 -47.74
N ILE A 329 -76.18 -10.21 -46.66
CA ILE A 329 -74.86 -9.83 -46.15
C ILE A 329 -73.80 -10.25 -47.19
N THR A 330 -73.16 -9.28 -47.83
CA THR A 330 -72.09 -9.51 -48.81
C THR A 330 -70.69 -9.46 -48.21
N ASP A 331 -70.55 -8.91 -47.01
CA ASP A 331 -69.26 -8.81 -46.33
C ASP A 331 -68.63 -10.18 -46.09
N ASN A 332 -67.30 -10.19 -46.10
CA ASN A 332 -66.54 -11.42 -45.91
C ASN A 332 -66.28 -11.65 -44.41
N TYR A 333 -66.77 -12.77 -43.89
CA TYR A 333 -66.54 -13.21 -42.52
C TYR A 333 -65.80 -14.55 -42.55
N ASN A 334 -65.00 -14.81 -41.52
CA ASN A 334 -64.23 -16.04 -41.38
C ASN A 334 -64.75 -16.86 -40.20
N GLY A 335 -64.64 -18.19 -40.28
CA GLY A 335 -64.98 -19.11 -39.19
C GLY A 335 -66.43 -19.00 -38.73
N ASP A 336 -66.64 -18.97 -37.41
CA ASP A 336 -67.96 -18.99 -36.78
C ASP A 336 -68.87 -17.82 -37.22
N PHE A 337 -68.30 -16.66 -37.54
CA PHE A 337 -69.08 -15.52 -38.02
C PHE A 337 -69.61 -15.71 -39.45
N ASN A 338 -68.98 -16.54 -40.28
CA ASN A 338 -69.53 -16.88 -41.59
C ASN A 338 -70.80 -17.74 -41.45
N VAL A 339 -70.85 -18.62 -40.45
CA VAL A 339 -72.05 -19.41 -40.15
C VAL A 339 -73.22 -18.50 -39.75
N ILE A 340 -72.96 -17.47 -38.93
CA ILE A 340 -73.98 -16.48 -38.56
C ILE A 340 -74.49 -15.74 -39.80
N LYS A 341 -73.59 -15.30 -40.69
CA LYS A 341 -73.96 -14.70 -41.97
C LYS A 341 -74.84 -15.62 -42.82
N GLU A 342 -74.47 -16.90 -42.96
CA GLU A 342 -75.23 -17.87 -43.75
C GLU A 342 -76.64 -18.10 -43.17
N ASN A 343 -76.76 -18.17 -41.84
CA ASN A 343 -78.06 -18.34 -41.16
C ASN A 343 -78.99 -17.12 -41.30
N LEU A 344 -78.43 -15.90 -41.42
CA LEU A 344 -79.21 -14.67 -41.55
C LEU A 344 -79.63 -14.34 -43.00
N ASN A 345 -79.03 -15.01 -44.01
CA ASN A 345 -79.20 -14.76 -45.44
C ASN A 345 -80.28 -15.61 -46.12
#